data_AF-A0A955QTN4-F1
#
_entry.id   AF-A0A955QTN4-F1
#
_cell.length_a   1.000
_cell.length_b   1.000
_cell.length_c   1.000
_cell.angle_alpha   90.00
_cell.angle_beta   90.00
_cell.angle_gamma   90.00
#
_symmetry.space_group_name_H-M   'P 1'
#
loop_
_entity.id
_entity.type
_entity.pdbx_description
1 polymer ?
#
loop_
_entity_poly.entity_id
_entity_poly.type
_entity_poly.pdbx_seq_one_letter_code
_entity_poly.pdbx_strand_id
1 'polypeptide(L)'
;MKNEESDNAIAEEIKTLLKNSSDVETVIVKGHLLRLHITQSLYNRFANDRERGRKIVLMLMQSMKRLTGSSDVTVWIYTDQEKVIEGRVKEWGGDNVQYFYDL
;
A
#
# COMPACT_ATOMS: atom_id res chain seq x y z
N MET A 1 -23.18 0.28 5.28
CA MET A 1 -22.94 0.61 6.70
C MET A 1 -21.92 -0.33 7.36
N LYS A 2 -21.96 -1.67 7.21
CA LYS A 2 -20.92 -2.55 7.82
C LYS A 2 -19.49 -2.44 7.26
N ASN A 3 -19.33 -1.99 6.01
CA ASN A 3 -18.00 -1.99 5.35
C ASN A 3 -17.13 -0.79 5.72
N GLU A 4 -17.71 0.38 6.00
CA GLU A 4 -16.92 1.60 6.24
C GLU A 4 -16.22 1.57 7.61
N GLU A 5 -16.86 1.04 8.65
CA GLU A 5 -16.24 0.85 9.96
C GLU A 5 -15.10 -0.18 9.88
N SER A 6 -15.31 -1.26 9.11
CA SER A 6 -14.27 -2.27 8.85
C SER A 6 -13.09 -1.68 8.08
N ASP A 7 -13.34 -0.91 7.03
CA ASP A 7 -12.31 -0.28 6.22
C ASP A 7 -11.48 0.72 7.05
N ASN A 8 -12.14 1.52 7.89
CA ASN A 8 -11.45 2.45 8.80
C ASN A 8 -10.59 1.72 9.83
N ALA A 9 -11.08 0.62 10.41
CA ALA A 9 -10.30 -0.19 11.36
C ALA A 9 -9.04 -0.77 10.69
N ILE A 10 -9.17 -1.30 9.47
CA ILE A 10 -8.03 -1.83 8.71
C ILE A 10 -7.04 -0.70 8.38
N ALA A 11 -7.52 0.49 8.00
CA ALA A 11 -6.66 1.63 7.73
C ALA A 11 -5.82 2.03 8.95
N GLU A 12 -6.41 2.06 10.15
CA GLU A 12 -5.70 2.35 11.40
C GLU A 12 -4.69 1.25 11.79
N GLU A 13 -5.01 -0.03 11.54
CA GLU A 13 -4.05 -1.12 11.73
C GLU A 13 -2.85 -1.00 10.79
N ILE A 14 -3.08 -0.70 9.50
CA ILE A 14 -2.02 -0.46 8.53
C ILE A 14 -1.17 0.75 8.94
N LYS A 15 -1.79 1.83 9.40
CA LYS A 15 -1.08 3.03 9.89
C LYS A 15 -0.19 2.71 11.10
N THR A 16 -0.68 1.85 12.00
CA THR A 16 0.08 1.33 13.15
C THR A 16 1.26 0.47 12.70
N LEU A 17 1.08 -0.40 11.70
CA LEU A 17 2.19 -1.19 11.10
C LEU A 17 3.28 -0.31 10.48
N LEU A 18 2.89 0.81 9.89
CA LEU A 18 3.80 1.85 9.38
C LEU A 18 4.37 2.74 10.49
N LYS A 19 4.15 2.37 11.76
CA LYS A 19 4.66 3.04 12.97
C LYS A 19 4.33 4.52 13.05
N ASN A 20 3.19 4.96 12.50
CA ASN A 20 2.85 6.38 12.40
C ASN A 20 3.99 7.22 11.81
N SER A 21 4.69 6.68 10.80
CA SER A 21 5.75 7.41 10.12
C SER A 21 5.24 8.77 9.63
N SER A 22 5.98 9.84 9.94
CA SER A 22 5.69 11.19 9.43
C SER A 22 5.74 11.28 7.90
N ASP A 23 6.32 10.28 7.26
CA ASP A 23 6.39 10.19 5.81
C ASP A 23 5.13 9.57 5.17
N VAL A 24 4.17 9.10 5.99
CA VAL A 24 2.87 8.60 5.55
C VAL A 24 1.84 9.68 5.84
N GLU A 25 1.31 10.28 4.78
CA GLU A 25 0.38 11.41 4.88
C GLU A 25 -1.05 10.92 5.06
N THR A 26 -1.44 9.86 4.35
CA THR A 26 -2.81 9.34 4.40
C THR A 26 -2.85 7.85 4.09
N VAL A 27 -3.68 7.11 4.84
CA VAL A 27 -3.98 5.70 4.60
C VAL A 27 -5.49 5.58 4.39
N ILE A 28 -5.91 5.05 3.25
CA ILE A 28 -7.32 4.85 2.91
C ILE A 28 -7.52 3.41 2.47
N VAL A 29 -8.47 2.73 3.08
CA VAL A 29 -8.90 1.39 2.67
C VAL A 29 -10.31 1.48 2.10
N LYS A 30 -10.56 0.77 1.01
CA LYS A 30 -11.89 0.59 0.41
C LYS A 30 -12.04 -0.84 -0.05
N GLY A 31 -12.66 -1.69 0.77
CA GLY A 31 -12.73 -3.13 0.53
C GLY A 31 -11.35 -3.76 0.37
N HIS A 32 -11.00 -4.16 -0.85
CA HIS A 32 -9.72 -4.82 -1.16
C HIS A 32 -8.62 -3.88 -1.67
N LEU A 33 -8.91 -2.58 -1.76
CA LEU A 33 -7.98 -1.57 -2.21
C LEU A 33 -7.41 -0.80 -1.02
N LEU A 34 -6.08 -0.80 -0.90
CA LEU A 34 -5.33 0.12 -0.04
C LEU A 34 -4.77 1.26 -0.88
N ARG A 35 -5.06 2.50 -0.51
CA ARG A 35 -4.40 3.69 -1.03
C ARG A 35 -3.54 4.30 0.06
N LEU A 36 -2.26 4.47 -0.21
CA LEU A 36 -1.28 5.03 0.69
C LEU A 36 -0.70 6.30 0.05
N HIS A 37 -0.87 7.44 0.69
CA HIS A 37 -0.20 8.68 0.29
C HIS A 37 1.06 8.83 1.13
N ILE A 38 2.20 9.03 0.47
CA ILE A 38 3.50 9.20 1.09
C ILE A 38 4.16 10.48 0.61
N THR A 39 5.06 11.00 1.43
CA THR A 39 5.90 12.14 1.06
C THR A 39 6.82 11.78 -0.10
N GLN A 40 7.15 12.78 -0.93
CA GLN A 40 8.12 12.62 -2.03
C GLN A 40 9.47 12.07 -1.53
N SER A 41 9.89 12.46 -0.32
CA SER A 41 11.12 11.96 0.30
C SER A 41 11.10 10.44 0.52
N LEU A 42 10.00 9.89 1.02
CA LEU A 42 9.87 8.44 1.20
C LEU A 42 9.77 7.71 -0.14
N TYR A 43 9.06 8.27 -1.11
CA TYR A 43 9.06 7.72 -2.47
C TYR A 43 10.47 7.67 -3.04
N ASN A 44 11.25 8.76 -2.91
CA ASN A 44 12.62 8.81 -3.40
C ASN A 44 13.50 7.70 -2.77
N ARG A 45 13.31 7.40 -1.48
CA ARG A 45 13.99 6.27 -0.84
C ARG A 45 13.56 4.92 -1.41
N PHE A 46 12.26 4.73 -1.72
CA PHE A 46 11.76 3.50 -2.33
C PHE A 46 12.23 3.32 -3.77
N ALA A 47 12.41 4.39 -4.52
CA ALA A 47 12.89 4.33 -5.89
C ALA A 47 14.42 4.17 -5.97
N ASN A 48 15.18 4.73 -5.01
CA ASN A 48 16.61 4.51 -4.87
C ASN A 48 16.95 3.09 -4.38
N ASP A 49 16.18 2.55 -3.42
CA ASP A 49 16.28 1.16 -2.95
C ASP A 49 14.99 0.41 -3.28
N ARG A 50 14.88 0.00 -4.55
CA ARG A 50 13.69 -0.67 -5.09
C ARG A 50 13.38 -1.99 -4.42
N GLU A 51 14.39 -2.72 -4.00
CA GLU A 51 14.17 -4.01 -3.36
C GLU A 51 13.55 -3.82 -1.97
N ARG A 52 14.02 -2.83 -1.21
CA ARG A 52 13.40 -2.48 0.06
C ARG A 52 11.99 -1.92 -0.12
N GLY A 53 11.79 -1.03 -1.10
CA GLY A 53 10.45 -0.50 -1.40
C GLY A 53 9.48 -1.60 -1.82
N ARG A 54 9.91 -2.52 -2.70
CA ARG A 54 9.16 -3.71 -3.10
C ARG A 54 8.75 -4.56 -1.91
N LYS A 55 9.68 -4.86 -0.99
CA LYS A 55 9.37 -5.62 0.24
C LYS A 55 8.29 -4.96 1.09
N ILE A 56 8.31 -3.64 1.21
CA ILE A 56 7.29 -2.89 1.96
C ILE A 56 5.93 -3.02 1.27
N VAL A 57 5.86 -2.86 -0.06
CA VAL A 57 4.58 -3.02 -0.79
C VAL A 57 4.04 -4.44 -0.65
N LEU A 58 4.90 -5.45 -0.76
CA LEU A 58 4.50 -6.86 -0.56
C LEU A 58 4.01 -7.12 0.87
N MET A 59 4.66 -6.55 1.88
CA MET A 59 4.22 -6.63 3.27
C MET A 59 2.83 -5.98 3.47
N LEU A 60 2.56 -4.84 2.80
CA LEU A 60 1.25 -4.20 2.82
C LEU A 60 0.19 -5.08 2.15
N MET A 61 0.51 -5.70 1.02
CA MET A 61 -0.39 -6.65 0.36
C MET A 61 -0.71 -7.83 1.27
N GLN A 62 0.29 -8.44 1.93
CA GLN A 62 0.07 -9.54 2.87
C GLN A 62 -0.78 -9.12 4.07
N SER A 63 -0.55 -7.93 4.62
CA SER A 63 -1.36 -7.38 5.69
C SER A 63 -2.81 -7.19 5.25
N MET A 64 -3.04 -6.64 4.06
CA MET A 64 -4.38 -6.49 3.49
C MET A 64 -5.09 -7.83 3.28
N LYS A 65 -4.39 -8.85 2.79
CA LYS A 65 -4.96 -10.21 2.64
C LYS A 65 -5.41 -10.78 3.99
N ARG A 66 -4.58 -10.63 5.02
CA ARG A 66 -4.89 -11.11 6.37
C ARG A 66 -6.08 -10.36 6.99
N LEU A 67 -6.12 -9.04 6.84
CA LEU A 67 -7.13 -8.20 7.48
C LEU A 67 -8.49 -8.24 6.77
N THR A 68 -8.49 -8.35 5.44
CA THR A 68 -9.73 -8.42 4.64
C THR A 68 -10.23 -9.85 4.41
N GLY A 69 -9.37 -10.86 4.64
CA GLY A 69 -9.64 -12.25 4.25
C GLY A 69 -9.65 -12.50 2.73
N SER A 70 -9.37 -11.47 1.91
CA SER A 70 -9.35 -11.58 0.45
C SER A 70 -7.98 -12.02 -0.05
N SER A 71 -7.95 -12.95 -1.00
CA SER A 71 -6.74 -13.29 -1.75
C SER A 71 -6.44 -12.29 -2.87
N ASP A 72 -7.44 -11.53 -3.32
CA ASP A 72 -7.32 -10.49 -4.35
C ASP A 72 -7.30 -9.12 -3.68
N VAL A 73 -6.10 -8.54 -3.56
CA VAL A 73 -5.89 -7.23 -2.95
C VAL A 73 -5.04 -6.36 -3.87
N THR A 74 -5.30 -5.06 -3.82
CA THR A 74 -4.52 -4.07 -4.57
C THR A 74 -4.00 -3.01 -3.60
N VAL A 75 -2.74 -2.63 -3.75
CA VAL A 75 -2.09 -1.55 -3.01
C VAL A 75 -1.65 -0.49 -4.01
N TRP A 76 -2.08 0.75 -3.82
CA TRP A 76 -1.64 1.90 -4.58
C TRP A 76 -0.91 2.86 -3.68
N ILE A 77 0.30 3.26 -4.09
CA ILE A 77 1.08 4.28 -3.41
C ILE A 77 1.08 5.54 -4.28
N TYR A 78 0.77 6.65 -3.65
CA TYR A 78 0.72 7.96 -4.25
C TYR A 78 1.73 8.90 -3.60
N THR A 79 2.25 9.83 -4.39
CA THR A 79 2.98 11.01 -3.93
C THR A 79 2.60 12.17 -4.83
N ASP A 80 2.50 13.39 -4.30
CA ASP A 80 2.06 14.58 -5.05
C ASP A 80 0.80 14.35 -5.92
N GLN A 81 -0.15 13.55 -5.41
CA GLN A 81 -1.40 13.13 -6.06
C GLN A 81 -1.26 12.17 -7.26
N GLU A 82 -0.04 11.77 -7.63
CA GLU A 82 0.21 10.80 -8.68
C GLU A 82 0.40 9.39 -8.13
N LYS A 83 -0.14 8.39 -8.83
CA LYS A 83 0.10 6.99 -8.48
C LYS A 83 1.50 6.60 -8.95
N VAL A 84 2.40 6.32 -8.01
CA VAL A 84 3.81 6.06 -8.28
C VAL A 84 4.20 4.59 -8.14
N ILE A 85 3.49 3.82 -7.31
CA ILE A 85 3.71 2.37 -7.15
C ILE A 85 2.37 1.64 -7.10
N GLU A 86 2.30 0.48 -7.75
CA GLU A 86 1.16 -0.45 -7.66
C GLU A 86 1.62 -1.83 -7.24
N GLY A 87 1.02 -2.34 -6.17
CA GLY A 87 1.07 -3.73 -5.75
C GLY A 87 -0.24 -4.44 -6.12
N ARG A 88 -0.18 -5.52 -6.90
CA ARG A 88 -1.40 -6.26 -7.29
C ARG A 88 -1.11 -7.75 -7.47
N VAL A 89 -2.12 -8.57 -7.18
CA VAL A 89 -2.08 -10.02 -7.43
C VAL A 89 -2.20 -10.27 -8.94
N LYS A 90 -1.36 -11.14 -9.49
CA LYS A 90 -1.45 -11.57 -10.90
C LYS A 90 -2.46 -12.71 -11.04
N GLU A 91 -3.08 -12.79 -12.22
CA GLU A 91 -4.07 -13.81 -12.56
C GLU A 91 -3.57 -15.25 -12.42
N TRP A 92 -2.27 -15.49 -12.66
CA TRP A 92 -1.64 -16.81 -12.54
C TRP A 92 -1.17 -17.17 -11.13
N GLY A 93 -1.46 -16.32 -10.14
CA GLY A 93 -1.06 -16.50 -8.74
C GLY A 93 0.33 -15.92 -8.47
N GLY A 94 0.37 -14.86 -7.66
CA GLY A 94 1.62 -14.23 -7.22
C GLY A 94 1.48 -12.72 -7.07
N ASP A 95 2.25 -12.15 -6.16
CA ASP A 95 2.21 -10.71 -5.89
C ASP A 95 3.21 -9.97 -6.78
N ASN A 96 2.73 -8.92 -7.46
CA ASN A 96 3.54 -8.06 -8.30
C ASN A 96 3.62 -6.67 -7.71
N VAL A 97 4.77 -6.04 -7.85
CA VAL A 97 4.98 -4.62 -7.55
C VAL A 97 5.56 -3.96 -8.78
N GLN A 98 4.92 -2.87 -9.21
CA GLN A 98 5.32 -2.06 -10.35
C GLN A 98 5.52 -0.62 -9.90
N TYR A 99 6.62 -0.02 -10.36
CA TYR A 99 6.90 1.40 -10.22
C TYR A 99 6.53 2.07 -11.56
N PHE A 100 5.88 3.23 -11.52
CA PHE A 100 5.47 3.94 -12.73
C PHE A 100 6.50 4.95 -13.22
N TYR A 101 7.42 5.37 -12.34
CA TYR A 101 8.44 6.33 -12.66
C TYR A 101 9.80 5.84 -12.17
N ASP A 102 10.84 6.18 -12.92
CA ASP A 102 12.23 6.03 -12.51
C ASP A 102 12.74 7.38 -11.96
N LEU A 103 13.75 7.34 -11.09
CA LEU A 103 14.39 8.49 -10.47
C LEU A 103 15.69 8.84 -11.20
#